data_AF-A0A7W6VCM4-F1
#
_entry.id   AF-A0A7W6VCM4-F1
#
_cell.length_a   1.000
_cell.length_b   1.000
_cell.length_c   1.000
_cell.angle_alpha   90.00
_cell.angle_beta   90.00
_cell.angle_gamma   90.00
#
_symmetry.space_group_name_H-M   'P 1'
#
loop_
_entity.id
_entity.type
_entity.pdbx_description
1 polymer ?
#
loop_
_entity_poly.entity_id
_entity_poly.type
_entity_poly.pdbx_seq_one_letter_code
_entity_poly.pdbx_strand_id
1 'polypeptide(L)'
;MAKEDILIKYYGVTINGHDIRVEERCCAQQKNVSISQIVVGFANDERQAYLQLVLLNLKGDRSQRAEAEFEALVRSVKLDPSDKDFDLAPASDDGGLDGVFTHLDTGVRPNLFGGVDFYSDSEITMFDPKGLFSTELPKGGSSMTEHCTENPSDCGLYKLTGGGFFSSAGSIETRSVTSAYGTIEIETKPFSKKGDDLVIDEDEYSAVPPFEDGATLDGEWVYNFASSGMTATSSGSVASSNTLTLRDNGTFERSRWSGVSMTNEIGESRTGVTASGDRPGSSGRYRLSGYRLDLTDATGKTESLSIFEPDKGSDGLLVINGNNYLKDDGQ
;
A
#
# COMPACT_ATOMS: atom_id res chain seq x y z
N MET A 1 -5.01 9.52 37.72
CA MET A 1 -5.35 9.12 36.34
C MET A 1 -4.07 9.18 35.54
N ALA A 2 -3.74 8.15 34.78
CA ALA A 2 -2.63 8.22 33.84
C ALA A 2 -2.97 9.32 32.82
N LYS A 3 -2.00 10.17 32.47
CA LYS A 3 -2.19 11.20 31.45
C LYS A 3 -2.21 10.49 30.11
N GLU A 4 -3.39 10.43 29.47
CA GLU A 4 -3.54 9.89 28.12
C GLU A 4 -3.06 10.96 27.14
N ASP A 5 -2.10 10.62 26.28
CA ASP A 5 -1.77 11.46 25.13
C ASP A 5 -2.78 11.15 24.03
N ILE A 6 -3.64 12.12 23.71
CA ILE A 6 -4.65 12.00 22.66
C ILE A 6 -3.96 12.31 21.33
N LEU A 7 -3.92 11.34 20.44
CA LEU A 7 -3.53 11.52 19.05
C LEU A 7 -4.80 11.50 18.20
N ILE A 8 -5.20 12.68 17.71
CA ILE A 8 -6.20 12.74 16.63
C ILE A 8 -5.49 12.21 15.39
N LYS A 9 -6.03 11.13 14.85
CA LYS A 9 -5.44 10.44 13.70
C LYS A 9 -6.09 10.88 12.39
N TYR A 10 -7.41 10.99 12.38
CA TYR A 10 -8.16 11.30 11.17
C TYR A 10 -9.37 12.20 11.46
N TYR A 11 -9.63 13.13 10.55
CA TYR A 11 -10.84 13.93 10.48
C TYR A 11 -11.22 14.09 9.00
N GLY A 12 -12.49 13.92 8.67
CA GLY A 12 -12.98 14.10 7.31
C GLY A 12 -14.45 13.73 7.18
N VAL A 13 -14.85 13.26 6.00
CA VAL A 13 -16.24 12.89 5.70
C VAL A 13 -16.34 11.45 5.23
N THR A 14 -17.45 10.78 5.52
CA THR A 14 -17.79 9.45 4.99
C THR A 14 -18.34 9.53 3.57
N ILE A 15 -18.53 8.38 2.90
CA ILE A 15 -19.19 8.31 1.58
C ILE A 15 -20.63 8.85 1.58
N ASN A 16 -21.29 8.88 2.75
CA ASN A 16 -22.64 9.43 2.92
C ASN A 16 -22.61 10.94 3.27
N GLY A 17 -21.44 11.56 3.32
CA GLY A 17 -21.28 12.99 3.62
C GLY A 17 -21.29 13.35 5.11
N HIS A 18 -21.32 12.35 5.99
CA HIS A 18 -21.28 12.56 7.45
C HIS A 18 -19.86 12.87 7.92
N ASP A 19 -19.70 13.81 8.85
CA ASP A 19 -18.43 14.08 9.51
C ASP A 19 -17.97 12.85 10.28
N ILE A 20 -16.68 12.51 10.17
CA ILE A 20 -16.03 11.44 10.92
C ILE A 20 -14.78 11.98 11.62
N ARG A 21 -14.58 11.57 12.88
CA ARG A 21 -13.38 11.85 13.66
C ARG A 21 -12.89 10.58 14.34
N VAL A 22 -11.60 10.29 14.18
CA VAL A 22 -10.94 9.13 14.78
C VAL A 22 -9.85 9.57 15.75
N GLU A 23 -9.96 9.12 16.98
CA GLU A 23 -8.97 9.33 18.04
C GLU A 23 -8.36 8.00 18.47
N GLU A 24 -7.04 7.90 18.40
CA GLU A 24 -6.30 6.80 19.01
C GLU A 24 -5.70 7.28 20.33
N ARG A 25 -5.89 6.49 21.37
CA ARG A 25 -5.36 6.71 22.70
C ARG A 25 -4.49 5.54 23.07
N CYS A 26 -3.19 5.80 23.12
CA CYS A 26 -2.19 4.83 23.55
C CYS A 26 -1.23 5.51 24.54
N CYS A 27 -0.54 4.81 25.43
CA CYS A 27 -0.73 3.45 25.89
C CYS A 27 -0.78 3.53 27.41
N ALA A 28 -1.97 3.47 27.99
CA ALA A 28 -2.09 3.52 29.44
C ALA A 28 -1.64 2.17 30.01
N GLN A 29 -0.67 2.18 30.92
CA GLN A 29 -0.35 1.01 31.72
C GLN A 29 -1.01 1.13 33.10
N GLN A 30 -1.84 0.16 33.45
CA GLN A 30 -2.45 0.08 34.76
C GLN A 30 -2.32 -1.33 35.32
N LYS A 31 -1.61 -1.49 36.44
CA LYS A 31 -1.45 -2.78 37.14
C LYS A 31 -1.06 -3.95 36.20
N ASN A 32 -0.05 -3.75 35.35
CA ASN A 32 0.43 -4.70 34.32
C ASN A 32 -0.53 -4.99 33.17
N VAL A 33 -1.60 -4.21 33.00
CA VAL A 33 -2.45 -4.24 31.81
C VAL A 33 -2.05 -3.09 30.89
N SER A 34 -1.71 -3.41 29.64
CA SER A 34 -1.57 -2.44 28.56
C SER A 34 -2.96 -2.19 27.97
N ILE A 35 -3.35 -0.92 27.94
CA ILE A 35 -4.64 -0.47 27.40
C ILE A 35 -4.37 0.47 26.23
N SER A 36 -4.96 0.15 25.08
CA SER A 36 -5.13 1.09 23.97
C SER A 36 -6.61 1.20 23.63
N GLN A 37 -6.99 2.36 23.09
CA GLN A 37 -8.37 2.66 22.75
C GLN A 37 -8.42 3.40 21.43
N ILE A 38 -9.41 3.07 20.62
CA ILE A 38 -9.78 3.78 19.40
C ILE A 38 -11.21 4.28 19.59
N VAL A 39 -11.43 5.58 19.36
CA VAL A 39 -12.76 6.20 19.41
C VAL A 39 -13.06 6.79 18.05
N VAL A 40 -14.22 6.43 17.50
CA VAL A 40 -14.72 7.00 16.25
C VAL A 40 -16.04 7.70 16.55
N GLY A 41 -16.11 8.98 16.23
CA GLY A 41 -17.33 9.77 16.26
C GLY A 41 -17.82 10.04 14.85
N PHE A 42 -19.13 9.96 14.65
CA PHE A 42 -19.81 10.37 13.43
C PHE A 42 -20.84 11.43 13.77
N ALA A 43 -21.02 12.40 12.87
CA ALA A 43 -22.05 13.42 13.04
C ALA A 43 -22.66 13.82 11.69
N ASN A 44 -23.95 14.11 11.73
CA ASN A 44 -24.62 14.93 10.74
C ASN A 44 -25.45 16.02 11.45
N ASP A 45 -26.26 16.76 10.70
CA ASP A 45 -27.06 17.87 11.24
C ASP A 45 -28.07 17.44 12.32
N GLU A 46 -28.47 16.16 12.37
CA GLU A 46 -29.52 15.66 13.26
C GLU A 46 -29.05 14.64 14.30
N ARG A 47 -28.00 13.87 13.99
CA ARG A 47 -27.60 12.66 14.74
C ARG A 47 -26.11 12.58 14.93
N GLN A 48 -25.73 11.94 16.04
CA GLN A 48 -24.35 11.59 16.35
C GLN A 48 -24.28 10.14 16.77
N ALA A 49 -23.22 9.45 16.37
CA ALA A 49 -22.92 8.09 16.79
C ALA A 49 -21.46 8.00 17.25
N TYR A 50 -21.19 7.12 18.22
CA TYR A 50 -19.85 6.88 18.71
C TYR A 50 -19.60 5.38 18.79
N LEU A 51 -18.46 4.97 18.26
CA LEU A 51 -17.94 3.62 18.38
C LEU A 51 -16.62 3.66 19.14
N GLN A 52 -16.37 2.63 19.93
CA GLN A 52 -15.15 2.52 20.72
C GLN A 52 -14.63 1.09 20.69
N LEU A 53 -13.36 0.93 20.36
CA LEU A 53 -12.60 -0.30 20.56
C LEU A 53 -11.66 -0.11 21.75
N VAL A 54 -11.66 -1.07 22.67
CA VAL A 54 -10.72 -1.12 23.80
C VAL A 54 -9.94 -2.42 23.73
N LEU A 55 -8.63 -2.30 23.64
CA LEU A 55 -7.71 -3.43 23.54
C LEU A 55 -6.96 -3.59 24.86
N LEU A 56 -7.14 -4.75 25.49
CA LEU A 56 -6.53 -5.09 26.78
C LEU A 56 -5.52 -6.22 26.60
N ASN A 57 -4.23 -5.92 26.78
CA ASN A 57 -3.14 -6.89 26.62
C ASN A 57 -3.13 -7.62 25.26
N LEU A 58 -3.77 -7.04 24.24
CA LEU A 58 -3.75 -7.50 22.86
C LEU A 58 -2.52 -6.92 22.16
N LYS A 59 -1.77 -7.80 21.47
CA LYS A 59 -0.56 -7.45 20.71
C LYS A 59 -0.44 -8.35 19.47
N GLY A 60 0.28 -7.87 18.47
CA GLY A 60 0.53 -8.59 17.21
C GLY A 60 -0.76 -8.87 16.44
N ASP A 61 -0.82 -10.02 15.76
CA ASP A 61 -1.90 -10.42 14.85
C ASP A 61 -3.30 -10.33 15.47
N ARG A 62 -3.43 -10.56 16.78
CA ARG A 62 -4.73 -10.50 17.45
C ARG A 62 -5.24 -9.06 17.60
N SER A 63 -4.34 -8.09 17.78
CA SER A 63 -4.69 -6.66 17.78
C SER A 63 -5.14 -6.25 16.38
N GLN A 64 -4.33 -6.59 15.37
CA GLN A 64 -4.59 -6.25 13.97
C GLN A 64 -5.94 -6.79 13.48
N ARG A 65 -6.30 -8.03 13.84
CA ARG A 65 -7.62 -8.58 13.48
C ARG A 65 -8.78 -7.83 14.15
N ALA A 66 -8.64 -7.49 15.43
CA ALA A 66 -9.67 -6.75 16.15
C ALA A 66 -9.85 -5.33 15.60
N GLU A 67 -8.74 -4.69 15.21
CA GLU A 67 -8.75 -3.38 14.54
C GLU A 67 -9.43 -3.47 13.16
N ALA A 68 -9.08 -4.45 12.32
CA ALA A 68 -9.71 -4.64 11.01
C ALA A 68 -11.22 -4.91 11.09
N GLU A 69 -11.67 -5.72 12.06
CA GLU A 69 -13.10 -5.94 12.32
C GLU A 69 -13.80 -4.65 12.78
N PHE A 70 -13.12 -3.85 13.61
CA PHE A 70 -13.65 -2.57 14.08
C PHE A 70 -13.71 -1.53 12.95
N GLU A 71 -12.72 -1.47 12.07
CA GLU A 71 -12.73 -0.62 10.87
C GLU A 71 -13.90 -0.99 9.95
N ALA A 72 -14.15 -2.27 9.73
CA ALA A 72 -15.30 -2.73 8.95
C ALA A 72 -16.64 -2.33 9.61
N LEU A 73 -16.74 -2.45 10.94
CA LEU A 73 -17.90 -1.97 11.70
C LEU A 73 -18.10 -0.46 11.52
N VAL A 74 -17.02 0.32 11.63
CA VAL A 74 -17.02 1.77 11.45
C VAL A 74 -17.53 2.14 10.06
N ARG A 75 -17.05 1.50 8.99
CA ARG A 75 -17.53 1.73 7.62
C ARG A 75 -19.00 1.36 7.42
N SER A 76 -19.55 0.44 8.23
CA SER A 76 -20.95 0.02 8.14
C SER A 76 -21.95 0.96 8.83
N VAL A 77 -21.47 2.00 9.55
CA VAL A 77 -22.36 2.90 10.30
C VAL A 77 -23.24 3.71 9.34
N LYS A 78 -24.55 3.66 9.62
CA LYS A 78 -25.57 4.48 8.98
C LYS A 78 -26.24 5.33 10.04
N LEU A 79 -26.22 6.64 9.85
CA LEU A 79 -26.94 7.59 10.69
C LEU A 79 -28.39 7.73 10.23
N ASP A 80 -28.67 7.58 8.94
CA ASP A 80 -30.00 7.72 8.35
C ASP A 80 -30.45 6.50 7.54
N PRO A 81 -31.76 6.23 7.44
CA PRO A 81 -32.28 5.11 6.63
C PRO A 81 -31.95 5.22 5.14
N SER A 82 -31.66 6.43 4.64
CA SER A 82 -31.24 6.68 3.26
C SER A 82 -29.75 6.45 3.01
N ASP A 83 -28.96 6.23 4.07
CA ASP A 83 -27.52 6.03 3.95
C ASP A 83 -27.21 4.76 3.17
N LYS A 84 -26.27 4.89 2.24
CA LYS A 84 -25.76 3.79 1.44
C LYS A 84 -24.81 2.96 2.28
N ASP A 85 -24.73 1.68 1.96
CA ASP A 85 -23.63 0.85 2.43
C ASP A 85 -22.32 1.43 1.90
N PHE A 86 -21.23 1.29 2.67
CA PHE A 86 -19.92 1.62 2.17
C PHE A 86 -19.59 0.68 1.01
N ASP A 87 -19.42 1.26 -0.18
CA ASP A 87 -19.10 0.53 -1.39
C ASP A 87 -18.32 1.44 -2.34
N LEU A 88 -17.29 0.89 -2.99
CA LEU A 88 -16.54 1.56 -4.05
C LEU A 88 -17.14 1.14 -5.41
N ALA A 89 -18.44 1.36 -5.55
CA ALA A 89 -19.17 1.11 -6.79
C ALA A 89 -19.23 2.38 -7.64
N PRO A 90 -18.61 2.40 -8.83
CA PRO A 90 -18.66 3.55 -9.73
C PRO A 90 -20.08 3.81 -10.25
N ALA A 91 -20.38 5.08 -10.54
CA ALA A 91 -21.59 5.45 -11.28
C ALA A 91 -21.46 5.11 -12.78
N SER A 92 -22.58 5.08 -13.50
CA SER A 92 -22.59 4.71 -14.93
C SER A 92 -21.82 5.67 -15.83
N ASP A 93 -21.56 6.90 -15.38
CA ASP A 93 -20.83 7.94 -16.07
C ASP A 93 -19.45 8.22 -15.46
N ASP A 94 -18.99 7.38 -14.53
CA ASP A 94 -17.62 7.38 -14.01
C ASP A 94 -16.68 6.62 -14.98
N GLY A 95 -15.36 6.81 -14.83
CA GLY A 95 -14.35 6.08 -15.61
C GLY A 95 -13.83 6.75 -16.89
N GLY A 96 -13.29 5.92 -17.79
CA GLY A 96 -12.72 6.33 -19.09
C GLY A 96 -11.19 6.21 -19.25
N LEU A 97 -10.48 5.73 -18.23
CA LEU A 97 -9.07 5.34 -18.27
C LEU A 97 -8.91 3.84 -18.04
N ASP A 98 -7.86 3.26 -18.62
CA ASP A 98 -7.54 1.84 -18.44
C ASP A 98 -6.02 1.70 -18.43
N GLY A 99 -5.51 0.89 -17.50
CA GLY A 99 -4.09 0.56 -17.38
C GLY A 99 -3.43 1.06 -16.11
N VAL A 100 -2.11 0.85 -16.07
CA VAL A 100 -1.23 1.17 -14.94
C VAL A 100 -0.32 2.32 -15.33
N PHE A 101 -0.16 3.27 -14.42
CA PHE A 101 0.63 4.46 -14.61
C PHE A 101 1.56 4.67 -13.44
N THR A 102 2.73 5.24 -13.70
CA THR A 102 3.70 5.60 -12.66
C THR A 102 4.02 7.08 -12.70
N HIS A 103 4.20 7.65 -11.51
CA HIS A 103 4.68 9.01 -11.32
C HIS A 103 5.86 8.98 -10.37
N LEU A 104 6.91 9.75 -10.67
CA LEU A 104 8.08 9.85 -9.81
C LEU A 104 7.90 11.03 -8.86
N ASP A 105 7.58 10.75 -7.60
CA ASP A 105 7.59 11.76 -6.54
C ASP A 105 9.00 11.85 -5.94
N THR A 106 9.60 13.03 -6.02
CA THR A 106 10.91 13.29 -5.41
C THR A 106 10.85 14.50 -4.53
N GLY A 107 11.51 14.41 -3.39
CA GLY A 107 11.50 15.51 -2.45
C GLY A 107 12.46 15.32 -1.31
N VAL A 108 12.27 16.16 -0.29
CA VAL A 108 13.05 16.11 0.93
C VAL A 108 12.10 16.03 2.12
N ARG A 109 12.27 15.03 2.98
CA ARG A 109 11.43 14.84 4.17
C ARG A 109 12.27 14.72 5.43
N PRO A 110 11.78 15.22 6.59
CA PRO A 110 12.46 15.00 7.87
C PRO A 110 12.61 13.51 8.14
N ASN A 111 13.79 13.10 8.59
CA ASN A 111 14.03 11.72 8.98
C ASN A 111 13.80 11.52 10.48
N LEU A 112 13.61 10.25 10.88
CA LEU A 112 13.36 9.84 12.28
C LEU A 112 14.45 10.26 13.27
N PHE A 113 15.58 10.78 12.77
CA PHE A 113 16.74 11.21 13.56
C PHE A 113 16.97 12.72 13.52
N GLY A 114 15.98 13.51 13.06
CA GLY A 114 16.03 14.97 13.07
C GLY A 114 16.87 15.59 11.95
N GLY A 115 17.25 14.81 10.95
CA GLY A 115 17.84 15.28 9.69
C GLY A 115 16.79 15.42 8.58
N VAL A 116 17.26 15.57 7.34
CA VAL A 116 16.45 15.62 6.13
C VAL A 116 16.97 14.54 5.19
N ASP A 117 16.09 13.67 4.72
CA ASP A 117 16.39 12.67 3.70
C ASP A 117 15.81 13.12 2.36
N PHE A 118 16.58 12.92 1.29
CA PHE A 118 16.02 12.92 -0.05
C PHE A 118 15.25 11.61 -0.26
N TYR A 119 14.04 11.71 -0.80
CA TYR A 119 13.27 10.55 -1.22
C TYR A 119 12.97 10.64 -2.72
N SER A 120 12.79 9.49 -3.33
CA SER A 120 12.50 9.32 -4.74
C SER A 120 11.65 8.08 -4.87
N ASP A 121 10.35 8.26 -4.74
CA ASP A 121 9.37 7.20 -4.67
C ASP A 121 8.62 7.15 -6.01
N SER A 122 8.52 5.97 -6.62
CA SER A 122 7.68 5.79 -7.81
C SER A 122 6.27 5.43 -7.34
N GLU A 123 5.37 6.39 -7.40
CA GLU A 123 3.95 6.16 -7.14
C GLU A 123 3.33 5.41 -8.30
N ILE A 124 2.36 4.54 -7.99
CA ILE A 124 1.62 3.76 -8.98
C ILE A 124 0.16 4.21 -8.92
N THR A 125 -0.49 4.26 -10.07
CA THR A 125 -1.94 4.39 -10.14
C THR A 125 -2.48 3.45 -11.21
N MET A 126 -3.35 2.54 -10.83
CA MET A 126 -4.09 1.64 -11.71
C MET A 126 -5.50 2.18 -11.89
N PHE A 127 -5.94 2.36 -13.13
CA PHE A 127 -7.30 2.76 -13.47
C PHE A 127 -8.06 1.61 -14.14
N ASP A 128 -9.29 1.37 -13.70
CA ASP A 128 -10.26 0.51 -14.40
C ASP A 128 -11.21 1.39 -15.22
N PRO A 129 -11.61 0.94 -16.43
CA PRO A 129 -12.45 1.71 -17.34
C PRO A 129 -13.80 2.12 -16.77
N LYS A 130 -14.29 1.43 -15.72
CA LYS A 130 -15.59 1.73 -15.10
C LYS A 130 -15.51 2.79 -14.01
N GLY A 131 -14.33 3.31 -13.66
CA GLY A 131 -14.23 4.39 -12.68
C GLY A 131 -13.72 4.00 -11.31
N LEU A 132 -13.16 2.80 -11.14
CA LEU A 132 -12.38 2.44 -9.94
C LEU A 132 -10.91 2.73 -10.21
N PHE A 133 -10.17 3.22 -9.22
CA PHE A 133 -8.72 3.29 -9.28
C PHE A 133 -8.09 2.75 -8.01
N SER A 134 -6.82 2.36 -8.10
CA SER A 134 -5.99 1.96 -6.97
C SER A 134 -4.61 2.57 -7.06
N THR A 135 -4.02 2.92 -5.92
CA THR A 135 -2.64 3.40 -5.79
C THR A 135 -1.63 2.25 -5.62
N GLU A 136 -2.12 1.00 -5.62
CA GLU A 136 -1.32 -0.21 -5.51
C GLU A 136 -1.71 -1.18 -6.64
N LEU A 137 -0.77 -2.07 -7.01
CA LEU A 137 -1.13 -3.20 -7.86
C LEU A 137 -1.67 -4.35 -7.00
N PRO A 138 -2.85 -4.92 -7.35
CA PRO A 138 -3.39 -6.08 -6.67
C PRO A 138 -2.37 -7.22 -6.55
N LYS A 139 -2.09 -7.62 -5.31
CA LYS A 139 -1.09 -8.65 -4.98
C LYS A 139 -1.74 -10.04 -5.01
N GLY A 140 -0.97 -11.09 -5.30
CA GLY A 140 -1.51 -12.45 -5.23
C GLY A 140 -2.42 -12.84 -6.40
N GLY A 141 -2.47 -12.03 -7.47
CA GLY A 141 -3.36 -12.26 -8.60
C GLY A 141 -4.84 -11.93 -8.33
N SER A 142 -5.12 -11.16 -7.28
CA SER A 142 -6.47 -10.65 -6.99
C SER A 142 -6.92 -9.65 -8.07
N SER A 143 -8.22 -9.53 -8.24
CA SER A 143 -8.82 -8.47 -9.04
C SER A 143 -8.76 -7.13 -8.30
N MET A 144 -8.87 -6.02 -9.02
CA MET A 144 -8.91 -4.70 -8.39
C MET A 144 -10.10 -4.54 -7.44
N THR A 145 -11.26 -5.11 -7.77
CA THR A 145 -12.44 -5.08 -6.88
C THR A 145 -12.20 -5.85 -5.58
N GLU A 146 -11.56 -7.02 -5.63
CA GLU A 146 -11.18 -7.77 -4.43
C GLU A 146 -10.17 -6.98 -3.60
N HIS A 147 -9.13 -6.43 -4.24
CA HIS A 147 -8.12 -5.62 -3.57
C HIS A 147 -8.74 -4.41 -2.86
N CYS A 148 -9.63 -3.66 -3.51
CA CYS A 148 -10.29 -2.49 -2.92
C CYS A 148 -11.31 -2.84 -1.84
N THR A 149 -11.81 -4.08 -1.81
CA THR A 149 -12.65 -4.57 -0.70
C THR A 149 -11.79 -4.87 0.54
N GLU A 150 -10.62 -5.48 0.33
CA GLU A 150 -9.70 -5.86 1.39
C GLU A 150 -8.88 -4.68 1.93
N ASN A 151 -8.45 -3.78 1.05
CA ASN A 151 -7.57 -2.64 1.33
C ASN A 151 -8.20 -1.35 0.76
N PRO A 152 -9.33 -0.90 1.32
CA PRO A 152 -10.08 0.21 0.73
C PRO A 152 -9.28 1.52 0.69
N SER A 153 -8.32 1.72 1.59
CA SER A 153 -7.44 2.90 1.62
C SER A 153 -6.52 3.05 0.41
N ASP A 154 -6.29 1.96 -0.31
CA ASP A 154 -5.43 1.95 -1.50
C ASP A 154 -6.26 2.29 -2.75
N CYS A 155 -7.53 2.64 -2.59
CA CYS A 155 -8.49 2.73 -3.67
C CYS A 155 -9.40 3.97 -3.59
N GLY A 156 -10.03 4.24 -4.72
CA GLY A 156 -11.06 5.27 -4.82
C GLY A 156 -11.84 5.18 -6.12
N LEU A 157 -12.73 6.14 -6.31
CA LEU A 157 -13.49 6.30 -7.54
C LEU A 157 -12.96 7.49 -8.35
N TYR A 158 -13.03 7.43 -9.66
CA TYR A 158 -12.67 8.56 -10.51
C TYR A 158 -13.66 8.79 -11.65
N LYS A 159 -13.73 10.04 -12.07
CA LYS A 159 -14.55 10.48 -13.18
C LYS A 159 -13.81 11.48 -14.04
N LEU A 160 -13.73 11.20 -15.34
CA LEU A 160 -13.27 12.18 -16.31
C LEU A 160 -14.38 13.20 -16.60
N THR A 161 -14.04 14.47 -16.46
CA THR A 161 -14.95 15.60 -16.66
C THR A 161 -14.33 16.65 -17.59
N GLY A 162 -15.16 17.55 -18.08
CA GLY A 162 -14.78 18.38 -19.23
C GLY A 162 -14.68 17.55 -20.51
N GLY A 163 -14.56 18.21 -21.65
CA GLY A 163 -14.67 17.53 -22.95
C GLY A 163 -16.11 17.48 -23.47
N GLY A 164 -16.24 17.41 -24.79
CA GLY A 164 -17.52 17.34 -25.50
C GLY A 164 -17.42 16.36 -26.66
N PHE A 165 -18.42 16.34 -27.53
CA PHE A 165 -18.48 15.40 -28.67
C PHE A 165 -17.23 15.45 -29.60
N PHE A 166 -16.44 16.53 -29.51
CA PHE A 166 -15.24 16.76 -30.31
C PHE A 166 -13.98 17.08 -29.48
N SER A 167 -14.01 16.98 -28.15
CA SER A 167 -12.85 17.29 -27.31
C SER A 167 -12.66 16.27 -26.19
N SER A 168 -11.40 15.97 -25.88
CA SER A 168 -11.02 15.11 -24.77
C SER A 168 -11.43 15.72 -23.42
N ALA A 169 -11.50 14.86 -22.40
CA ALA A 169 -11.66 15.32 -21.03
C ALA A 169 -10.58 16.35 -20.65
N GLY A 170 -10.96 17.30 -19.79
CA GLY A 170 -10.09 18.39 -19.34
C GLY A 170 -9.82 18.39 -17.84
N SER A 171 -10.54 17.55 -17.09
CA SER A 171 -10.36 17.37 -15.66
C SER A 171 -10.62 15.93 -15.25
N ILE A 172 -10.05 15.53 -14.12
CA ILE A 172 -10.32 14.27 -13.44
C ILE A 172 -10.78 14.60 -12.02
N GLU A 173 -11.96 14.12 -11.64
CA GLU A 173 -12.43 14.11 -10.27
C GLU A 173 -12.06 12.77 -9.65
N THR A 174 -11.38 12.77 -8.51
CA THR A 174 -11.09 11.57 -7.72
C THR A 174 -11.81 11.64 -6.38
N ARG A 175 -12.25 10.48 -5.89
CA ARG A 175 -12.85 10.28 -4.57
C ARG A 175 -12.07 9.17 -3.88
N SER A 176 -11.00 9.56 -3.20
CA SER A 176 -10.02 8.66 -2.58
C SER A 176 -10.47 8.25 -1.18
N VAL A 177 -10.32 6.99 -0.83
CA VAL A 177 -10.48 6.57 0.56
C VAL A 177 -9.16 6.83 1.29
N THR A 178 -9.14 7.78 2.22
CA THR A 178 -7.90 8.24 2.87
C THR A 178 -7.60 7.52 4.19
N SER A 179 -8.47 6.62 4.62
CA SER A 179 -8.26 5.82 5.83
C SER A 179 -9.03 4.52 5.78
N ALA A 180 -8.56 3.51 6.52
CA ALA A 180 -9.29 2.26 6.71
C ALA A 180 -10.70 2.47 7.32
N TYR A 181 -10.94 3.60 7.99
CA TYR A 181 -12.25 3.96 8.53
C TYR A 181 -13.26 4.47 7.48
N GLY A 182 -12.87 4.57 6.20
CA GLY A 182 -13.76 4.98 5.10
C GLY A 182 -13.93 6.49 4.95
N THR A 183 -12.96 7.28 5.44
CA THR A 183 -12.90 8.72 5.17
C THR A 183 -12.62 8.95 3.68
N ILE A 184 -13.34 9.89 3.07
CA ILE A 184 -13.24 10.23 1.65
C ILE A 184 -12.64 11.63 1.48
N GLU A 185 -11.73 11.74 0.53
CA GLU A 185 -11.23 13.00 0.00
C GLU A 185 -11.63 13.13 -1.46
N ILE A 186 -12.19 14.29 -1.84
CA ILE A 186 -12.61 14.58 -3.20
C ILE A 186 -11.69 15.66 -3.76
N GLU A 187 -11.00 15.34 -4.84
CA GLU A 187 -10.15 16.29 -5.56
C GLU A 187 -10.63 16.40 -7.01
N THR A 188 -10.47 17.58 -7.60
CA THR A 188 -10.65 17.78 -9.04
C THR A 188 -9.42 18.47 -9.59
N LYS A 189 -8.70 17.77 -10.46
CA LYS A 189 -7.45 18.23 -11.05
C LYS A 189 -7.61 18.44 -12.56
N PRO A 190 -6.87 19.39 -13.17
CA PRO A 190 -6.68 19.43 -14.61
C PRO A 190 -6.25 18.07 -15.15
N PHE A 191 -6.68 17.71 -16.35
CA PHE A 191 -6.38 16.42 -16.95
C PHE A 191 -6.13 16.54 -18.46
N SER A 192 -5.13 15.83 -18.96
CA SER A 192 -4.96 15.60 -20.39
C SER A 192 -4.23 14.27 -20.66
N LYS A 193 -4.38 13.75 -21.89
CA LYS A 193 -3.62 12.60 -22.38
C LYS A 193 -2.48 13.08 -23.28
N LYS A 194 -1.30 12.48 -23.14
CA LYS A 194 -0.10 12.75 -23.94
C LYS A 194 0.37 11.44 -24.58
N GLY A 195 -0.29 11.05 -25.67
CA GLY A 195 -0.13 9.70 -26.22
C GLY A 195 -0.79 8.69 -25.29
N ASP A 196 -0.03 7.69 -24.85
CA ASP A 196 -0.47 6.71 -23.86
C ASP A 196 -0.33 7.22 -22.41
N ASP A 197 0.53 8.23 -22.19
CA ASP A 197 0.78 8.82 -20.87
C ASP A 197 -0.33 9.80 -20.45
N LEU A 198 -0.39 10.10 -19.17
CA LEU A 198 -1.35 11.06 -18.59
C LEU A 198 -0.62 12.28 -18.02
N VAL A 199 -1.31 13.41 -18.03
CA VAL A 199 -0.94 14.58 -17.24
C VAL A 199 -2.13 14.89 -16.35
N ILE A 200 -1.93 14.79 -15.03
CA ILE A 200 -2.93 15.11 -14.01
C ILE A 200 -2.36 16.26 -13.19
N ASP A 201 -3.08 17.38 -13.20
CA ASP A 201 -2.58 18.68 -12.75
C ASP A 201 -1.32 19.11 -13.52
N GLU A 202 -0.15 19.12 -12.87
CA GLU A 202 1.16 19.40 -13.48
C GLU A 202 2.06 18.16 -13.57
N ASP A 203 1.59 17.02 -13.03
CA ASP A 203 2.38 15.81 -12.89
C ASP A 203 2.24 14.91 -14.12
N GLU A 204 3.38 14.43 -14.64
CA GLU A 204 3.42 13.44 -15.72
C GLU A 204 3.35 12.02 -15.14
N TYR A 205 2.40 11.25 -15.65
CA TYR A 205 2.17 9.85 -15.31
C TYR A 205 2.48 8.99 -16.53
N SER A 206 3.57 8.22 -16.44
CA SER A 206 4.04 7.36 -17.53
C SER A 206 3.22 6.08 -17.58
N ALA A 207 2.72 5.71 -18.77
CA ALA A 207 2.02 4.45 -18.95
C ALA A 207 2.99 3.26 -18.84
N VAL A 208 2.62 2.29 -18.02
CA VAL A 208 3.39 1.07 -17.80
C VAL A 208 2.77 -0.05 -18.65
N PRO A 209 3.42 -0.52 -19.72
CA PRO A 209 2.87 -1.57 -20.55
C PRO A 209 2.83 -2.92 -19.79
N PRO A 210 1.78 -3.74 -19.99
CA PRO A 210 1.75 -5.10 -19.47
C PRO A 210 2.73 -6.02 -20.21
N PHE A 211 3.18 -7.08 -19.54
CA PHE A 211 3.90 -8.16 -20.22
C PHE A 211 2.96 -8.95 -21.16
N GLU A 212 3.49 -9.34 -22.31
CA GLU A 212 2.82 -10.29 -23.20
C GLU A 212 2.65 -11.65 -22.51
N ASP A 213 1.59 -12.37 -22.87
CA ASP A 213 1.32 -13.71 -22.34
C ASP A 213 2.44 -14.69 -22.71
N GLY A 214 3.13 -15.19 -21.69
CA GLY A 214 4.27 -16.10 -21.87
C GLY A 214 5.58 -15.40 -22.21
N ALA A 215 5.66 -14.08 -22.02
CA ALA A 215 6.94 -13.35 -22.06
C ALA A 215 7.95 -14.00 -21.11
N THR A 216 9.23 -13.90 -21.46
CA THR A 216 10.34 -14.48 -20.73
C THR A 216 11.37 -13.41 -20.41
N LEU A 217 11.90 -13.45 -19.20
CA LEU A 217 12.99 -12.61 -18.74
C LEU A 217 14.23 -13.48 -18.52
N ASP A 218 15.41 -12.91 -18.74
CA ASP A 218 16.69 -13.57 -18.48
C ASP A 218 17.60 -12.66 -17.67
N GLY A 219 17.94 -13.12 -16.47
CA GLY A 219 18.77 -12.38 -15.53
C GLY A 219 18.56 -12.77 -14.07
N GLU A 220 19.24 -12.03 -13.21
CA GLU A 220 19.13 -12.13 -11.76
C GLU A 220 18.68 -10.78 -11.22
N TRP A 221 17.69 -10.78 -10.33
CA TRP A 221 17.09 -9.58 -9.76
C TRP A 221 17.17 -9.65 -8.24
N VAL A 222 17.73 -8.61 -7.63
CA VAL A 222 18.01 -8.57 -6.20
C VAL A 222 17.23 -7.44 -5.54
N TYR A 223 16.41 -7.81 -4.56
CA TYR A 223 15.82 -6.88 -3.61
C TYR A 223 16.66 -6.89 -2.33
N ASN A 224 17.06 -5.71 -1.86
CA ASN A 224 17.71 -5.53 -0.57
C ASN A 224 16.92 -4.53 0.27
N PHE A 225 16.69 -4.88 1.53
CA PHE A 225 16.17 -3.98 2.53
C PHE A 225 17.10 -3.99 3.73
N ALA A 226 17.43 -2.81 4.24
CA ALA A 226 18.17 -2.66 5.47
C ALA A 226 17.65 -1.45 6.23
N SER A 227 17.46 -1.61 7.53
CA SER A 227 17.09 -0.53 8.43
C SER A 227 17.88 -0.67 9.72
N SER A 228 18.31 0.45 10.29
CA SER A 228 19.02 0.48 11.56
C SER A 228 18.66 1.73 12.36
N GLY A 229 18.74 1.62 13.68
CA GLY A 229 18.43 2.72 14.58
C GLY A 229 19.11 2.57 15.94
N MET A 230 19.25 3.69 16.63
CA MET A 230 19.84 3.77 17.96
C MET A 230 18.97 4.62 18.90
N THR A 231 18.89 4.21 20.16
CA THR A 231 18.38 5.00 21.29
C THR A 231 19.51 5.21 22.30
N ALA A 232 19.26 5.98 23.36
CA ALA A 232 20.26 6.30 24.38
C ALA A 232 20.91 5.07 25.05
N THR A 233 20.22 3.93 25.08
CA THR A 233 20.69 2.70 25.74
C THR A 233 20.50 1.45 24.88
N SER A 234 20.15 1.59 23.60
CA SER A 234 19.98 0.44 22.71
C SER A 234 20.27 0.75 21.25
N SER A 235 20.59 -0.27 20.47
CA SER A 235 20.66 -0.19 19.02
C SER A 235 20.02 -1.42 18.40
N GLY A 236 19.53 -1.30 17.18
CA GLY A 236 18.97 -2.42 16.44
C GLY A 236 19.15 -2.23 14.94
N SER A 237 19.27 -3.34 14.23
CA SER A 237 19.21 -3.37 12.78
C SER A 237 18.46 -4.59 12.29
N VAL A 238 17.85 -4.46 11.13
CA VAL A 238 17.28 -5.55 10.35
C VAL A 238 17.75 -5.40 8.92
N ALA A 239 18.08 -6.51 8.28
CA ALA A 239 18.37 -6.54 6.86
C ALA A 239 17.76 -7.80 6.24
N SER A 240 17.34 -7.70 4.99
CA SER A 240 16.89 -8.85 4.20
C SER A 240 17.30 -8.67 2.75
N SER A 241 17.56 -9.80 2.10
CA SER A 241 17.84 -9.87 0.67
C SER A 241 16.97 -10.97 0.05
N ASN A 242 16.46 -10.70 -1.15
CA ASN A 242 15.75 -11.69 -1.96
C ASN A 242 16.30 -11.63 -3.38
N THR A 243 16.89 -12.74 -3.82
CA THR A 243 17.40 -12.90 -5.18
C THR A 243 16.44 -13.77 -5.95
N LEU A 244 15.99 -13.29 -7.11
CA LEU A 244 15.15 -14.01 -8.05
C LEU A 244 15.87 -14.08 -9.38
N THR A 245 16.25 -15.29 -9.78
CA THR A 245 16.82 -15.56 -11.11
C THR A 245 15.69 -16.05 -12.00
N LEU A 246 15.47 -15.39 -13.14
CA LEU A 246 14.54 -15.83 -14.18
C LEU A 246 15.37 -16.18 -15.43
N ARG A 247 15.00 -17.27 -16.10
CA ARG A 247 15.66 -17.74 -17.32
C ARG A 247 14.72 -17.63 -18.51
N ASP A 248 15.29 -17.40 -19.69
CA ASP A 248 14.58 -17.39 -20.98
C ASP A 248 13.73 -18.64 -21.25
N ASN A 249 14.09 -19.78 -20.67
CA ASN A 249 13.37 -21.05 -20.80
C ASN A 249 12.15 -21.18 -19.86
N GLY A 250 11.77 -20.11 -19.14
CA GLY A 250 10.65 -20.08 -18.23
C GLY A 250 10.91 -20.76 -16.88
N THR A 251 12.17 -20.95 -16.47
CA THR A 251 12.53 -21.47 -15.14
C THR A 251 12.95 -20.36 -14.19
N PHE A 252 12.72 -20.56 -12.89
CA PHE A 252 13.19 -19.62 -11.86
C PHE A 252 13.99 -20.32 -10.77
N GLU A 253 14.86 -19.57 -10.14
CA GLU A 253 15.52 -19.89 -8.87
C GLU A 253 15.37 -18.69 -7.93
N ARG A 254 15.15 -18.96 -6.64
CA ARG A 254 14.95 -17.92 -5.63
C ARG A 254 15.70 -18.26 -4.37
N SER A 255 16.47 -17.33 -3.85
CA SER A 255 17.15 -17.41 -2.56
C SER A 255 16.78 -16.19 -1.71
N ARG A 256 16.73 -16.37 -0.39
CA ARG A 256 16.32 -15.32 0.55
C ARG A 256 17.18 -15.37 1.78
N TRP A 257 17.63 -14.20 2.22
CA TRP A 257 18.38 -14.02 3.45
C TRP A 257 17.70 -12.98 4.33
N SER A 258 17.79 -13.16 5.65
CA SER A 258 17.42 -12.11 6.61
C SER A 258 18.31 -12.15 7.83
N GLY A 259 18.59 -10.98 8.39
CA GLY A 259 19.38 -10.78 9.58
C GLY A 259 18.78 -9.70 10.48
N VAL A 260 18.95 -9.88 11.78
CA VAL A 260 18.56 -8.93 12.81
C VAL A 260 19.69 -8.84 13.82
N SER A 261 20.04 -7.62 14.23
CA SER A 261 20.94 -7.38 15.35
C SER A 261 20.29 -6.42 16.35
N MET A 262 20.58 -6.60 17.63
CA MET A 262 20.17 -5.69 18.69
C MET A 262 21.25 -5.63 19.76
N THR A 263 21.49 -4.45 20.31
CA THR A 263 22.36 -4.23 21.46
C THR A 263 21.59 -3.43 22.50
N ASN A 264 21.71 -3.78 23.78
CA ASN A 264 21.14 -3.05 24.91
C ASN A 264 22.21 -2.83 25.98
N GLU A 265 22.22 -1.63 26.54
CA GLU A 265 22.99 -1.25 27.73
C GLU A 265 22.08 -1.26 28.95
N ILE A 266 22.34 -2.14 29.91
CA ILE A 266 21.63 -2.19 31.20
C ILE A 266 22.69 -2.16 32.31
N GLY A 267 22.72 -1.09 33.10
CA GLY A 267 23.57 -0.97 34.29
C GLY A 267 25.04 -1.32 34.01
N GLU A 268 25.69 -0.54 33.13
CA GLU A 268 27.09 -0.71 32.68
C GLU A 268 27.40 -2.00 31.89
N SER A 269 26.41 -2.90 31.72
CA SER A 269 26.57 -4.12 30.93
C SER A 269 26.01 -3.97 29.51
N ARG A 270 26.81 -4.33 28.50
CA ARG A 270 26.38 -4.44 27.10
C ARG A 270 25.93 -5.86 26.81
N THR A 271 24.70 -6.02 26.33
CA THR A 271 24.17 -7.31 25.83
C THR A 271 23.77 -7.14 24.38
N GLY A 272 24.20 -8.06 23.52
CA GLY A 272 23.90 -8.03 22.10
C GLY A 272 23.39 -9.38 21.61
N VAL A 273 22.45 -9.35 20.68
CA VAL A 273 21.93 -10.52 19.97
C VAL A 273 22.01 -10.24 18.49
N THR A 274 22.66 -11.11 17.74
CA THR A 274 22.63 -11.13 16.27
C THR A 274 22.11 -12.49 15.84
N ALA A 275 21.08 -12.49 15.00
CA ALA A 275 20.56 -13.69 14.36
C ALA A 275 20.48 -13.43 12.86
N SER A 276 20.90 -14.39 12.06
CA SER A 276 20.70 -14.36 10.61
C SER A 276 20.47 -15.76 10.10
N GLY A 277 19.85 -15.88 8.95
CA GLY A 277 19.64 -17.16 8.32
C GLY A 277 19.15 -17.04 6.89
N ASP A 278 19.59 -17.98 6.08
CA ASP A 278 19.05 -18.22 4.76
C ASP A 278 17.73 -18.97 4.89
N ARG A 279 16.73 -18.54 4.13
CA ARG A 279 15.53 -19.35 3.90
C ARG A 279 15.85 -20.37 2.81
N PRO A 280 15.30 -21.59 2.89
CA PRO A 280 15.46 -22.58 1.84
C PRO A 280 15.12 -21.99 0.48
N GLY A 281 16.04 -22.14 -0.48
CA GLY A 281 15.81 -21.70 -1.85
C GLY A 281 14.63 -22.45 -2.47
N SER A 282 13.97 -21.82 -3.43
CA SER A 282 12.89 -22.42 -4.21
C SER A 282 13.20 -22.30 -5.70
N SER A 283 12.90 -23.33 -6.48
CA SER A 283 13.04 -23.31 -7.93
C SER A 283 11.86 -23.99 -8.60
N GLY A 284 11.67 -23.68 -9.89
CA GLY A 284 10.55 -24.23 -10.65
C GLY A 284 10.35 -23.53 -11.99
N ARG A 285 9.08 -23.39 -12.38
CA ARG A 285 8.65 -22.71 -13.62
C ARG A 285 8.00 -21.38 -13.28
N TYR A 286 8.21 -20.38 -14.12
CA TYR A 286 7.47 -19.14 -14.04
C TYR A 286 6.66 -18.87 -15.31
N ARG A 287 5.65 -18.01 -15.18
CA ARG A 287 4.88 -17.47 -16.30
C ARG A 287 4.60 -16.00 -16.06
N LEU A 288 4.81 -15.19 -17.09
CA LEU A 288 4.39 -13.80 -17.15
C LEU A 288 3.10 -13.67 -17.98
N SER A 289 2.21 -12.79 -17.53
CA SER A 289 0.95 -12.47 -18.22
C SER A 289 0.40 -11.18 -17.63
N GLY A 290 0.30 -10.12 -18.43
CA GLY A 290 -0.17 -8.83 -17.95
C GLY A 290 0.79 -8.23 -16.91
N TYR A 291 0.26 -7.90 -15.74
CA TYR A 291 1.03 -7.46 -14.57
C TYR A 291 1.24 -8.58 -13.54
N ARG A 292 1.20 -9.85 -13.97
CA ARG A 292 1.29 -11.02 -13.08
C ARG A 292 2.50 -11.89 -13.40
N LEU A 293 3.21 -12.29 -12.34
CA LEU A 293 4.25 -13.31 -12.31
C LEU A 293 3.76 -14.49 -11.47
N ASP A 294 3.54 -15.63 -12.12
CA ASP A 294 3.21 -16.88 -11.44
C ASP A 294 4.47 -17.73 -11.27
N LEU A 295 4.81 -18.11 -10.04
CA LEU A 295 5.93 -18.99 -9.71
C LEU A 295 5.39 -20.35 -9.26
N THR A 296 5.58 -21.39 -10.07
CA THR A 296 5.20 -22.77 -9.75
C THR A 296 6.41 -23.58 -9.33
N ASP A 297 6.47 -23.98 -8.06
CA ASP A 297 7.59 -24.76 -7.52
C ASP A 297 7.55 -26.23 -7.96
N ALA A 298 8.60 -26.99 -7.62
CA ALA A 298 8.70 -28.42 -7.92
C ALA A 298 7.61 -29.29 -7.26
N THR A 299 6.89 -28.78 -6.25
CA THR A 299 5.75 -29.47 -5.62
C THR A 299 4.42 -29.19 -6.33
N GLY A 300 4.43 -28.30 -7.33
CA GLY A 300 3.25 -27.85 -8.06
C GLY A 300 2.48 -26.72 -7.37
N LYS A 301 3.00 -26.16 -6.27
CA LYS A 301 2.39 -25.01 -5.61
C LYS A 301 2.71 -23.75 -6.41
N THR A 302 1.67 -22.97 -6.71
CA THR A 302 1.79 -21.68 -7.41
C THR A 302 1.69 -20.52 -6.43
N GLU A 303 2.61 -19.57 -6.55
CA GLU A 303 2.57 -18.24 -5.92
C GLU A 303 2.41 -17.19 -7.02
N SER A 304 1.40 -16.33 -6.91
CA SER A 304 1.16 -15.24 -7.84
C SER A 304 1.65 -13.92 -7.25
N LEU A 305 2.37 -13.14 -8.04
CA LEU A 305 2.97 -11.86 -7.66
C LEU A 305 2.55 -10.80 -8.68
N SER A 306 2.34 -9.56 -8.26
CA SER A 306 2.29 -8.43 -9.20
C SER A 306 3.71 -8.11 -9.70
N ILE A 307 3.83 -7.71 -10.96
CA ILE A 307 5.10 -7.36 -11.59
C ILE A 307 4.90 -6.30 -12.68
N PHE A 308 5.84 -5.36 -12.80
CA PHE A 308 5.95 -4.46 -13.94
C PHE A 308 7.37 -3.88 -14.11
N GLU A 309 7.64 -3.34 -15.29
CA GLU A 309 8.83 -2.56 -15.64
C GLU A 309 8.52 -1.06 -15.49
N PRO A 310 9.01 -0.37 -14.45
CA PRO A 310 8.77 1.06 -14.28
C PRO A 310 9.46 1.88 -15.39
N ASP A 311 10.60 1.40 -15.89
CA ASP A 311 11.35 2.02 -16.97
C ASP A 311 10.96 1.40 -18.31
N LYS A 312 10.37 2.20 -19.20
CA LYS A 312 9.86 1.73 -20.49
C LYS A 312 10.95 1.05 -21.33
N GLY A 313 10.78 -0.26 -21.55
CA GLY A 313 11.69 -1.06 -22.38
C GLY A 313 13.00 -1.45 -21.70
N SER A 314 13.05 -1.39 -20.37
CA SER A 314 14.20 -1.82 -19.56
C SER A 314 13.76 -2.79 -18.47
N ASP A 315 14.43 -3.93 -18.39
CA ASP A 315 14.27 -4.90 -17.31
C ASP A 315 15.33 -4.71 -16.20
N GLY A 316 16.09 -3.62 -16.23
CA GLY A 316 17.12 -3.30 -15.23
C GLY A 316 16.54 -3.07 -13.82
N LEU A 317 15.27 -2.69 -13.73
CA LEU A 317 14.50 -2.60 -12.50
C LEU A 317 13.16 -3.29 -12.72
N LEU A 318 12.78 -4.17 -11.80
CA LEU A 318 11.45 -4.77 -11.75
C LEU A 318 10.80 -4.43 -10.42
N VAL A 319 9.55 -3.98 -10.45
CA VAL A 319 8.75 -3.83 -9.24
C VAL A 319 7.91 -5.09 -9.06
N ILE A 320 8.23 -5.91 -8.06
CA ILE A 320 7.56 -7.19 -7.80
C ILE A 320 6.88 -7.14 -6.43
N ASN A 321 5.55 -7.29 -6.41
CA ASN A 321 4.71 -7.12 -5.20
C ASN A 321 5.01 -5.80 -4.45
N GLY A 322 5.26 -4.71 -5.19
CA GLY A 322 5.59 -3.39 -4.65
C GLY A 322 7.03 -3.23 -4.14
N ASN A 323 7.91 -4.22 -4.35
CA ASN A 323 9.32 -4.12 -3.98
C ASN A 323 10.20 -3.94 -5.22
N ASN A 324 11.19 -3.06 -5.13
CA ASN A 324 12.13 -2.78 -6.21
C ASN A 324 13.23 -3.85 -6.24
N TYR A 325 13.31 -4.61 -7.33
CA TYR A 325 14.40 -5.54 -7.60
C TYR A 325 15.28 -4.98 -8.71
N LEU A 326 16.56 -4.77 -8.40
CA LEU A 326 17.54 -4.33 -9.38
C LEU A 326 18.16 -5.55 -10.05
N LYS A 327 18.32 -5.48 -11.36
CA LYS A 327 19.03 -6.52 -12.12
C LYS A 327 20.51 -6.51 -11.70
N ASP A 328 21.04 -7.68 -11.36
CA ASP A 328 22.46 -7.85 -11.10
C ASP A 328 23.20 -8.04 -12.43
N ASP A 329 23.95 -7.02 -12.81
CA ASP A 329 24.78 -7.03 -14.02
C ASP A 329 26.12 -7.78 -13.81
N GLY A 330 26.36 -8.32 -12.61
CA GLY A 330 27.54 -9.14 -12.30
C GLY A 330 28.87 -8.37 -12.30
N GLN A 331 28.85 -7.06 -12.04
CA GLN A 331 30.04 -6.20 -11.97
C GLN A 331 30.59 -6.02 -10.55
#